data_AF-A0A8J2MCQ2-F1
#
_entry.id   AF-A0A8J2MCQ2-F1
#
_cell.length_a   1.000
_cell.length_b   1.000
_cell.length_c   1.000
_cell.angle_alpha   90.00
_cell.angle_beta   90.00
_cell.angle_gamma   90.00
#
_symmetry.space_group_name_H-M   'P 1'
#
loop_
_entity.id
_entity.type
_entity.pdbx_description
1 polymer ?
#
loop_
_entity_poly.entity_id
_entity_poly.type
_entity_poly.pdbx_seq_one_letter_code
_entity_poly.pdbx_strand_id
1 'polypeptide(L)'
;MACQSGIRASDKLLRFFNECKSGKIRLAKIVVKNEELCVNFQGKGTDDWRADFKRHLPDCLDAFEPCYILFRIDEPYGWILMSFADDRAPVREKMVFAATWATFKSEFGQSNIKYEYHVTDKKEMTLEAFEKWLSSKEDPGPMSELEKEFYSAHQQLKVVAPSVVAAQTVRGVFFPVDQDAEEELRKLASHAVNYVQLSVDTLNEAIKLERSKASVTPEQLNKVIPRDKPRYNFYRFSHKYNNEDYDSLFFIYSLPSSGCTIKEKMLYSSCKQPFLQAALSAANLSPDKKIEIDSKELLSSDILLDYAHPAPQIREKSFAKPPRPSQRGTRRVTKAVG
;
A
#
# COMPACT_ATOMS: atom_id res chain seq x y z
N MET A 1 11.27 -8.07 -26.22
CA MET A 1 12.04 -9.04 -27.02
C MET A 1 13.30 -8.33 -27.48
N ALA A 2 14.47 -8.77 -27.01
CA ALA A 2 15.76 -8.22 -27.44
C ALA A 2 16.56 -9.35 -28.12
N CYS A 3 17.21 -9.04 -29.24
CA CYS A 3 18.13 -9.91 -29.99
C CYS A 3 17.64 -11.36 -30.20
N GLN A 4 16.46 -11.54 -30.80
CA GLN A 4 15.92 -12.86 -31.15
C GLN A 4 16.48 -13.35 -32.50
N SER A 5 16.79 -14.65 -32.60
CA SER A 5 17.24 -15.28 -33.85
C SER A 5 16.14 -15.40 -34.91
N GLY A 6 14.87 -15.38 -34.48
CA GLY A 6 13.71 -15.65 -35.34
C GLY A 6 13.39 -17.13 -35.54
N ILE A 7 14.22 -18.03 -35.01
CA ILE A 7 14.00 -19.49 -35.05
C ILE A 7 12.79 -19.84 -34.20
N ARG A 8 11.84 -20.57 -34.78
CA ARG A 8 10.60 -21.03 -34.13
C ARG A 8 10.56 -22.55 -34.05
N ALA A 9 9.77 -23.08 -33.13
CA ALA A 9 9.45 -24.49 -33.05
C ALA A 9 8.65 -24.90 -34.29
N SER A 10 9.09 -26.00 -34.92
CA SER A 10 8.31 -26.67 -35.96
C SER A 10 7.04 -27.30 -35.36
N ASP A 11 6.04 -27.58 -36.20
CA ASP A 11 4.81 -28.27 -35.77
C ASP A 11 5.10 -29.63 -35.10
N LYS A 12 6.17 -30.31 -35.53
CA LYS A 12 6.63 -31.56 -34.93
C LYS A 12 7.09 -31.33 -33.48
N LEU A 13 7.87 -30.29 -33.25
CA LEU A 13 8.35 -29.95 -31.91
C LEU A 13 7.22 -29.47 -30.99
N LEU A 14 6.25 -28.71 -31.52
CA LEU A 14 5.08 -28.29 -30.75
C LEU A 14 4.22 -29.49 -30.31
N ARG A 15 4.04 -30.48 -31.18
CA ARG A 15 3.37 -31.75 -30.82
C ARG A 15 4.16 -32.48 -29.72
N PHE A 16 5.48 -32.56 -29.86
CA PHE A 16 6.35 -33.15 -28.85
C PHE A 16 6.27 -32.42 -27.49
N PHE A 17 6.21 -31.08 -27.47
CA PHE A 17 6.02 -30.33 -26.23
C PHE A 17 4.68 -30.65 -25.56
N ASN A 18 3.62 -30.88 -26.32
CA ASN A 18 2.34 -31.32 -25.77
C ASN A 18 2.43 -32.75 -25.21
N GLU A 19 3.19 -33.63 -25.84
CA GLU A 19 3.49 -34.96 -25.29
C GLU A 19 4.30 -34.90 -24.00
N CYS A 20 5.30 -34.02 -23.91
CA CYS A 20 6.02 -33.75 -22.67
C CYS A 20 5.05 -33.34 -21.55
N LYS A 21 4.18 -32.36 -21.81
CA LYS A 21 3.18 -31.86 -20.85
C LYS A 21 2.17 -32.93 -20.42
N SER A 22 1.96 -33.97 -21.24
CA SER A 22 1.10 -35.11 -20.88
C SER A 22 1.72 -36.08 -19.86
N GLY A 23 2.98 -35.86 -19.45
CA GLY A 23 3.66 -36.58 -18.37
C GLY A 23 4.39 -37.86 -18.77
N LYS A 24 4.47 -38.19 -20.05
CA LYS A 24 5.10 -39.43 -20.54
C LYS A 24 6.64 -39.35 -20.65
N ILE A 25 7.18 -38.13 -20.63
CA ILE A 25 8.59 -37.85 -20.89
C ILE A 25 9.17 -37.15 -19.66
N ARG A 26 10.33 -37.59 -19.20
CA ARG A 26 11.04 -37.01 -18.05
C ARG A 26 12.10 -36.02 -18.51
N LEU A 27 12.80 -36.36 -19.58
CA LEU A 27 13.93 -35.61 -20.09
C LEU A 27 13.78 -35.43 -21.60
N ALA A 28 14.00 -34.22 -22.10
CA ALA A 28 14.17 -33.95 -23.51
C ALA A 28 15.34 -33.01 -23.75
N LYS A 29 16.25 -33.39 -24.65
CA LYS A 29 17.34 -32.56 -25.15
C LYS A 29 16.95 -32.00 -26.51
N ILE A 30 16.95 -30.68 -26.62
CA ILE A 30 16.67 -29.95 -27.85
C ILE A 30 17.94 -29.20 -28.26
N VAL A 31 18.30 -29.29 -29.53
CA VAL A 31 19.48 -28.64 -30.11
C VAL A 31 19.04 -27.75 -31.25
N VAL A 32 19.77 -26.66 -31.49
CA VAL A 32 19.57 -25.85 -32.69
C VAL A 32 20.47 -26.39 -33.78
N LYS A 33 19.90 -27.02 -34.81
CA LYS A 33 20.63 -27.55 -35.97
C LYS A 33 20.04 -26.94 -37.23
N ASN A 34 20.89 -26.40 -38.10
CA ASN A 34 20.49 -25.76 -39.35
C ASN A 34 19.36 -24.73 -39.17
N GLU A 35 19.44 -23.89 -38.13
CA GLU A 35 18.45 -22.86 -37.80
C GLU A 35 17.05 -23.41 -37.44
N GLU A 36 16.97 -24.69 -37.06
CA GLU A 36 15.74 -25.32 -36.57
C GLU A 36 15.93 -25.94 -35.19
N LEU A 37 14.89 -25.90 -34.36
CA LEU A 37 14.85 -26.59 -33.07
C LEU A 37 14.53 -28.08 -33.27
N CYS A 38 15.48 -28.94 -32.95
CA CYS A 38 15.39 -30.38 -33.16
C CYS A 38 15.51 -31.14 -31.84
N VAL A 39 14.66 -32.17 -31.65
CA VAL A 39 14.79 -33.11 -30.53
C VAL A 39 15.96 -34.04 -30.83
N ASN A 40 16.99 -34.02 -29.98
CA ASN A 40 18.18 -34.84 -30.12
C ASN A 40 18.08 -36.11 -29.26
N PHE A 41 17.59 -35.97 -28.02
CA PHE A 41 17.46 -37.07 -27.08
C PHE A 41 16.17 -36.95 -26.27
N GLN A 42 15.55 -38.09 -25.95
CA GLN A 42 14.40 -38.18 -25.06
C GLN A 42 14.58 -39.33 -24.07
N GLY A 43 14.24 -39.08 -22.81
CA GLY A 43 14.29 -40.05 -21.72
C GLY A 43 12.92 -40.22 -21.08
N LYS A 44 12.49 -41.47 -20.92
CA LYS A 44 11.36 -41.83 -20.05
C LYS A 44 11.87 -41.88 -18.62
N GLY A 45 11.10 -41.33 -17.69
CA GLY A 45 11.49 -41.31 -16.28
C GLY A 45 10.90 -42.45 -15.48
N THR A 46 11.47 -42.66 -14.31
CA THR A 46 10.94 -43.46 -13.23
C THR A 46 10.25 -42.55 -12.21
N ASP A 47 9.78 -43.11 -11.09
CA ASP A 47 9.14 -42.35 -10.02
C ASP A 47 10.13 -41.45 -9.27
N ASP A 48 11.42 -41.81 -9.24
CA ASP A 48 12.47 -41.02 -8.60
C ASP A 48 13.20 -40.13 -9.62
N TRP A 49 12.80 -38.86 -9.65
CA TRP A 49 13.42 -37.87 -10.52
C TRP A 49 14.91 -37.66 -10.20
N ARG A 50 15.38 -37.91 -8.97
CA ARG A 50 16.80 -37.74 -8.62
C ARG A 50 17.66 -38.82 -9.24
N ALA A 51 17.18 -40.07 -9.21
CA ALA A 51 17.82 -41.19 -9.89
C ALA A 51 17.86 -40.96 -11.41
N ASP A 52 16.75 -40.51 -11.99
CA ASP A 52 16.68 -40.15 -13.42
C ASP A 52 17.67 -39.02 -13.78
N PHE A 53 17.80 -38.02 -12.91
CA PHE A 53 18.71 -36.89 -13.10
C PHE A 53 20.17 -37.38 -13.18
N LYS A 54 20.59 -38.20 -12.21
CA LYS A 54 21.95 -38.76 -12.16
C LYS A 54 22.25 -39.67 -13.35
N ARG A 55 21.27 -40.45 -13.81
CA ARG A 55 21.45 -41.44 -14.87
C ARG A 55 21.54 -40.82 -16.26
N HIS A 56 20.66 -39.88 -16.59
CA HIS A 56 20.47 -39.47 -17.97
C HIS A 56 21.25 -38.23 -18.40
N LEU A 57 21.53 -37.31 -17.48
CA LEU A 57 22.12 -36.01 -17.83
C LEU A 57 23.61 -36.02 -18.17
N PRO A 58 24.48 -36.75 -17.44
CA PRO A 58 25.92 -36.73 -17.75
C PRO A 58 26.25 -37.27 -19.15
N ASP A 59 25.49 -38.27 -19.62
CA ASP A 59 25.75 -38.94 -20.88
C ASP A 59 25.14 -38.21 -22.09
N CYS A 60 24.09 -37.40 -21.89
CA CYS A 60 23.44 -36.68 -22.99
C CYS A 60 24.15 -35.37 -23.39
N LEU A 61 25.15 -34.93 -22.62
CA LEU A 61 25.86 -33.67 -22.82
C LEU A 61 27.14 -33.81 -23.64
N ASP A 62 27.24 -33.00 -24.70
CA ASP A 62 28.42 -32.82 -25.55
C ASP A 62 28.94 -31.39 -25.40
N ALA A 63 30.24 -31.23 -25.12
CA ALA A 63 30.90 -29.95 -24.91
C ALA A 63 30.92 -29.06 -26.18
N PHE A 64 30.71 -29.62 -27.37
CA PHE A 64 30.70 -28.83 -28.61
C PHE A 64 29.30 -28.51 -29.14
N GLU A 65 28.23 -29.02 -28.50
CA GLU A 65 26.85 -28.87 -28.96
C GLU A 65 25.99 -28.17 -27.89
N PRO A 66 25.78 -26.85 -27.98
CA PRO A 66 24.86 -26.13 -27.08
C PRO A 66 23.43 -26.69 -27.18
N CYS A 67 22.79 -26.92 -26.03
CA CYS A 67 21.48 -27.57 -26.00
C CYS A 67 20.57 -27.07 -24.87
N TYR A 68 19.26 -27.12 -25.12
CA TYR A 68 18.23 -26.92 -24.11
C TYR A 68 17.82 -28.28 -23.57
N ILE A 69 17.69 -28.37 -22.26
CA ILE A 69 17.24 -29.59 -21.61
C ILE A 69 15.99 -29.28 -20.79
N LEU A 70 14.91 -29.96 -21.14
CA LEU A 70 13.69 -29.98 -20.36
C LEU A 70 13.72 -31.19 -19.44
N PHE A 71 13.68 -30.96 -18.13
CA PHE A 71 13.66 -32.02 -17.14
C PHE A 71 12.47 -31.85 -16.19
N ARG A 72 11.67 -32.91 -16.00
CA ARG A 72 10.47 -32.87 -15.16
C ARG A 72 10.82 -33.29 -13.72
N ILE A 73 10.59 -32.42 -12.74
CA ILE A 73 10.72 -32.75 -11.31
C ILE A 73 9.36 -33.16 -10.73
N ASP A 74 8.38 -32.27 -10.78
CA ASP A 74 7.06 -32.47 -10.14
C ASP A 74 6.00 -32.81 -11.19
N GLU A 75 5.11 -33.76 -10.88
CA GLU A 75 3.91 -34.02 -11.68
C GLU A 75 2.76 -33.10 -11.22
N PRO A 76 2.01 -32.44 -12.12
CA PRO A 76 2.05 -32.49 -13.58
C PRO A 76 2.85 -31.36 -14.26
N TYR A 77 3.26 -30.31 -13.53
CA TYR A 77 3.67 -29.03 -14.12
C TYR A 77 5.05 -28.50 -13.68
N GLY A 78 5.86 -29.27 -12.96
CA GLY A 78 7.16 -28.81 -12.48
C GLY A 78 8.31 -29.15 -13.42
N TRP A 79 8.53 -28.34 -14.47
CA TRP A 79 9.70 -28.49 -15.35
C TRP A 79 10.86 -27.59 -14.94
N ILE A 80 12.07 -28.13 -15.00
CA ILE A 80 13.32 -27.36 -15.08
C ILE A 80 13.62 -27.18 -16.56
N LEU A 81 13.87 -25.94 -16.95
CA LEU A 81 14.53 -25.66 -18.21
C LEU A 81 16.00 -25.37 -17.94
N MET A 82 16.87 -26.22 -18.46
CA MET A 82 18.30 -26.08 -18.35
C MET A 82 18.89 -25.65 -19.69
N SER A 83 19.81 -24.70 -19.66
CA SER A 83 20.56 -24.27 -20.83
C SER A 83 22.00 -24.71 -20.67
N PHE A 84 22.50 -25.55 -21.56
CA PHE A 84 23.89 -25.99 -21.55
C PHE A 84 24.64 -25.40 -22.74
N ALA A 85 25.70 -24.63 -22.47
CA ALA A 85 26.59 -24.10 -23.49
C ALA A 85 28.02 -24.02 -22.95
N ASP A 86 28.87 -24.98 -23.31
CA ASP A 86 30.28 -25.02 -22.90
C ASP A 86 31.09 -23.92 -23.61
N ASP A 87 32.09 -23.39 -22.93
CA ASP A 87 32.98 -22.38 -23.49
C ASP A 87 33.71 -22.88 -24.74
N ARG A 88 33.94 -24.18 -24.84
CA ARG A 88 34.57 -24.84 -26.00
C ARG A 88 33.68 -24.89 -27.25
N ALA A 89 32.37 -24.73 -27.11
CA ALA A 89 31.46 -24.75 -28.25
C ALA A 89 31.68 -23.54 -29.18
N PRO A 90 31.48 -23.69 -30.51
CA PRO A 90 31.66 -22.60 -31.46
C PRO A 90 30.80 -21.37 -31.13
N VAL A 91 31.39 -20.17 -31.21
CA VAL A 91 30.70 -18.91 -30.87
C VAL A 91 29.40 -18.73 -31.65
N ARG A 92 29.37 -19.09 -32.94
CA ARG A 92 28.17 -19.00 -33.77
C ARG A 92 27.02 -19.80 -33.18
N GLU A 93 27.27 -21.02 -32.72
CA GLU A 93 26.24 -21.89 -32.14
C GLU A 93 25.77 -21.36 -30.80
N LYS A 94 26.69 -20.90 -29.94
CA LYS A 94 26.34 -20.26 -28.66
C LYS A 94 25.48 -19.01 -28.85
N MET A 95 25.77 -18.20 -29.86
CA MET A 95 25.00 -17.00 -30.17
C MET A 95 23.58 -17.34 -30.63
N VAL A 96 23.43 -18.29 -31.57
CA VAL A 96 22.11 -18.72 -32.04
C VAL A 96 21.30 -19.37 -30.92
N PHE A 97 21.96 -20.18 -30.08
CA PHE A 97 21.39 -20.77 -28.87
C PHE A 97 20.92 -19.70 -27.87
N ALA A 98 21.74 -18.71 -27.54
CA ALA A 98 21.34 -17.64 -26.62
C ALA A 98 20.17 -16.81 -27.19
N ALA A 99 20.21 -16.51 -28.50
CA ALA A 99 19.19 -15.71 -29.17
C ALA A 99 17.83 -16.43 -29.31
N THR A 100 17.81 -17.77 -29.29
CA THR A 100 16.59 -18.58 -29.42
C THR A 100 15.92 -18.89 -28.08
N TRP A 101 16.60 -18.64 -26.94
CA TRP A 101 16.12 -18.98 -25.59
C TRP A 101 14.71 -18.46 -25.26
N ALA A 102 14.44 -17.17 -25.48
CA ALA A 102 13.15 -16.58 -25.12
C ALA A 102 12.00 -17.14 -25.98
N THR A 103 12.28 -17.44 -27.25
CA THR A 103 11.32 -18.09 -28.15
C THR A 103 11.02 -19.51 -27.68
N PHE A 104 12.05 -20.29 -27.37
CA PHE A 104 11.90 -21.65 -26.83
C PHE A 104 11.01 -21.66 -25.57
N LYS A 105 11.25 -20.73 -24.63
CA LYS A 105 10.42 -20.60 -23.42
C LYS A 105 8.96 -20.26 -23.72
N SER A 106 8.73 -19.35 -24.68
CA SER A 106 7.37 -18.98 -25.09
C SER A 106 6.63 -20.14 -25.74
N GLU A 107 7.31 -20.94 -26.56
CA GLU A 107 6.73 -22.06 -27.31
C GLU A 107 6.47 -23.29 -26.44
N PHE A 108 7.37 -23.57 -25.49
CA PHE A 108 7.13 -24.60 -24.48
C PHE A 108 6.03 -24.17 -23.50
N GLY A 109 5.97 -22.89 -23.14
CA GLY A 109 4.99 -22.33 -22.22
C GLY A 109 5.60 -22.05 -20.85
N GLN A 110 5.88 -20.77 -20.58
CA GLN A 110 6.58 -20.29 -19.39
C GLN A 110 5.92 -20.72 -18.07
N SER A 111 4.60 -20.87 -18.05
CA SER A 111 3.86 -21.30 -16.86
C SER A 111 4.19 -22.71 -16.38
N ASN A 112 4.73 -23.57 -17.27
CA ASN A 112 5.12 -24.94 -16.93
C ASN A 112 6.57 -25.03 -16.45
N ILE A 113 7.35 -23.95 -16.57
CA ILE A 113 8.77 -23.92 -16.19
C ILE A 113 8.84 -23.33 -14.78
N LYS A 114 9.25 -24.17 -13.82
CA LYS A 114 9.41 -23.79 -12.41
C LYS A 114 10.77 -23.14 -12.15
N TYR A 115 11.82 -23.69 -12.79
CA TYR A 115 13.20 -23.27 -12.60
C TYR A 115 13.92 -23.13 -13.94
N GLU A 116 14.75 -22.09 -14.04
CA GLU A 116 15.66 -21.86 -15.17
C GLU A 116 17.10 -22.01 -14.67
N TYR A 117 17.83 -22.98 -15.20
CA TYR A 117 19.20 -23.30 -14.76
C TYR A 117 20.19 -23.21 -15.92
N HIS A 118 21.11 -22.26 -15.84
CA HIS A 118 22.10 -22.00 -16.88
C HIS A 118 23.42 -22.63 -16.48
N VAL A 119 24.00 -23.46 -17.36
CA VAL A 119 25.19 -24.25 -17.09
C VAL A 119 26.19 -24.07 -18.22
N THR A 120 27.44 -23.79 -17.86
CA THR A 120 28.55 -23.65 -18.83
C THR A 120 29.57 -24.78 -18.69
N ASP A 121 29.75 -25.41 -17.53
CA ASP A 121 30.64 -26.57 -17.38
C ASP A 121 29.82 -27.84 -17.17
N LYS A 122 30.22 -28.93 -17.83
CA LYS A 122 29.62 -30.26 -17.64
C LYS A 122 29.68 -30.72 -16.18
N LYS A 123 30.68 -30.27 -15.41
CA LYS A 123 30.83 -30.58 -13.98
C LYS A 123 29.69 -30.01 -13.12
N GLU A 124 29.08 -28.92 -13.55
CA GLU A 124 27.95 -28.29 -12.87
C GLU A 124 26.62 -29.00 -13.19
N MET A 125 26.60 -29.90 -14.18
CA MET A 125 25.41 -30.71 -14.50
C MET A 125 25.28 -31.96 -13.62
N THR A 126 25.49 -31.80 -12.32
CA THR A 126 25.35 -32.86 -11.32
C THR A 126 24.18 -32.56 -10.38
N LEU A 127 23.61 -33.61 -9.76
CA LEU A 127 22.49 -33.42 -8.84
C LEU A 127 22.89 -32.52 -7.65
N GLU A 128 24.09 -32.71 -7.12
CA GLU A 128 24.61 -31.94 -5.98
C GLU A 128 24.75 -30.45 -6.33
N ALA A 129 25.26 -30.13 -7.52
CA ALA A 129 25.35 -28.76 -8.00
C ALA A 129 23.96 -28.12 -8.19
N PHE A 130 23.00 -28.88 -8.73
CA PHE A 130 21.63 -28.42 -8.90
C PHE A 130 20.93 -28.16 -7.54
N GLU A 131 21.05 -29.07 -6.57
CA GLU A 131 20.47 -28.88 -5.23
C GLU A 131 21.10 -27.69 -4.50
N LYS A 132 22.43 -27.51 -4.62
CA LYS A 132 23.11 -26.33 -4.07
C LYS A 132 22.63 -25.03 -4.70
N TRP A 133 22.45 -25.01 -6.03
CA TRP A 133 21.88 -23.86 -6.74
C TRP A 133 20.45 -23.56 -6.28
N LEU A 134 19.64 -24.60 -6.06
CA LEU A 134 18.27 -24.44 -5.57
C LEU A 134 18.25 -23.79 -4.18
N SER A 135 19.10 -24.23 -3.24
CA SER A 135 19.23 -23.61 -1.91
C SER A 135 19.64 -22.13 -2.01
N SER A 136 20.60 -21.80 -2.90
CA SER A 136 21.03 -20.40 -3.10
C SER A 136 19.94 -19.45 -3.61
N LYS A 137 18.84 -19.97 -4.17
CA LYS A 137 17.69 -19.16 -4.59
C LYS A 137 16.77 -18.81 -3.43
N GLU A 138 16.78 -19.61 -2.37
CA GLU A 138 16.03 -19.36 -1.14
C GLU A 138 16.78 -18.39 -0.20
N ASP A 139 18.11 -18.36 -0.31
CA ASP A 139 18.94 -17.43 0.44
C ASP A 139 18.63 -15.97 0.08
N PRO A 140 18.64 -15.05 1.07
CA PRO A 140 18.46 -13.64 0.81
C PRO A 140 19.55 -13.15 -0.15
N GLY A 141 19.13 -12.47 -1.21
CA GLY A 141 20.06 -11.88 -2.17
C GLY A 141 21.05 -10.91 -1.49
N PRO A 142 22.21 -10.68 -2.10
CA PRO A 142 23.17 -9.72 -1.58
C PRO A 142 22.52 -8.33 -1.52
N MET A 143 22.47 -7.76 -0.32
CA MET A 143 21.98 -6.40 -0.08
C MET A 143 23.15 -5.45 0.09
N SER A 144 23.03 -4.26 -0.49
CA SER A 144 23.90 -3.12 -0.21
C SER A 144 23.75 -2.67 1.25
N GLU A 145 24.73 -1.91 1.75
CA GLU A 145 24.68 -1.37 3.11
C GLU A 145 23.45 -0.50 3.33
N LEU A 146 23.13 0.35 2.34
CA LEU A 146 21.94 1.21 2.38
C LEU A 146 20.63 0.42 2.43
N GLU A 147 20.51 -0.67 1.66
CA GLU A 147 19.32 -1.53 1.70
C GLU A 147 19.15 -2.22 3.05
N LYS A 148 20.27 -2.64 3.67
CA LYS A 148 20.26 -3.22 5.03
C LYS A 148 19.79 -2.21 6.07
N GLU A 149 20.22 -0.96 5.96
CA GLU A 149 19.76 0.13 6.84
C GLU A 149 18.27 0.38 6.68
N PHE A 150 17.77 0.52 5.44
CA PHE A 150 16.34 0.69 5.18
C PHE A 150 15.49 -0.47 5.69
N TYR A 151 15.94 -1.70 5.46
CA TYR A 151 15.28 -2.89 5.94
C TYR A 151 15.20 -2.92 7.47
N SER A 152 16.31 -2.60 8.15
CA SER A 152 16.39 -2.52 9.61
C SER A 152 15.46 -1.44 10.17
N ALA A 153 15.46 -0.24 9.59
CA ALA A 153 14.56 0.85 10.00
C ALA A 153 13.08 0.47 9.83
N HIS A 154 12.74 -0.19 8.72
CA HIS A 154 11.37 -0.65 8.47
C HIS A 154 10.94 -1.74 9.45
N GLN A 155 11.84 -2.66 9.83
CA GLN A 155 11.58 -3.64 10.86
C GLN A 155 11.36 -3.00 12.23
N GLN A 156 12.19 -2.02 12.61
CA GLN A 156 12.05 -1.28 13.87
C GLN A 156 10.69 -0.57 13.96
N LEU A 157 10.23 0.07 12.87
CA LEU A 157 8.90 0.71 12.82
C LEU A 157 7.74 -0.27 13.03
N LYS A 158 7.90 -1.55 12.67
CA LYS A 158 6.86 -2.57 12.87
C LYS A 158 6.81 -3.10 14.31
N VAL A 159 7.96 -3.15 14.98
CA VAL A 159 8.09 -3.72 16.34
C VAL A 159 7.79 -2.69 17.41
N VAL A 160 8.17 -1.43 17.19
CA VAL A 160 7.81 -0.34 18.09
C VAL A 160 6.37 0.06 17.79
N ALA A 161 5.41 -0.55 18.48
CA ALA A 161 4.11 0.05 18.72
C ALA A 161 4.27 0.91 19.99
N PRO A 162 4.73 2.18 19.89
CA PRO A 162 4.76 3.03 21.08
C PRO A 162 3.31 3.16 21.58
N SER A 163 3.10 3.29 22.89
CA SER A 163 1.77 3.61 23.41
C SER A 163 1.31 4.90 22.73
N VAL A 164 0.34 4.73 21.83
CA VAL A 164 0.21 5.53 20.59
C VAL A 164 -0.15 6.99 20.86
N VAL A 165 -0.61 7.33 22.07
CA VAL A 165 -1.25 8.62 22.33
C VAL A 165 -0.27 9.72 22.76
N ALA A 166 0.75 9.40 23.57
CA ALA A 166 1.59 10.44 24.17
C ALA A 166 2.70 10.97 23.26
N ALA A 167 3.12 10.19 22.26
CA ALA A 167 4.23 10.54 21.36
C ALA A 167 3.79 11.12 20.00
N GLN A 168 2.49 11.09 19.68
CA GLN A 168 1.96 11.56 18.39
C GLN A 168 1.72 13.08 18.35
N THR A 169 1.62 13.73 19.50
CA THR A 169 1.41 15.18 19.59
C THR A 169 2.46 15.82 20.49
N VAL A 170 2.98 16.98 20.08
CA VAL A 170 3.80 17.82 20.97
C VAL A 170 2.97 18.16 22.21
N ARG A 171 3.58 18.12 23.40
CA ARG A 171 2.88 18.50 24.64
C ARG A 171 2.36 19.92 24.51
N GLY A 172 1.07 20.12 24.79
CA GLY A 172 0.44 21.44 24.72
C GLY A 172 1.02 22.42 25.74
N VAL A 173 0.81 23.71 25.50
CA VAL A 173 1.25 24.80 26.39
C VAL A 173 0.09 25.16 27.32
N PHE A 174 0.33 25.17 28.63
CA PHE A 174 -0.69 25.52 29.61
C PHE A 174 -0.61 27.00 29.95
N PHE A 175 -1.65 27.75 29.62
CA PHE A 175 -1.85 29.13 30.08
C PHE A 175 -2.98 29.15 31.11
N PRO A 176 -2.82 29.85 32.25
CA PRO A 176 -3.90 30.08 33.19
C PRO A 176 -5.06 30.82 32.52
N VAL A 177 -6.28 30.48 32.92
CA VAL A 177 -7.50 31.16 32.49
C VAL A 177 -7.83 32.23 33.53
N ASP A 178 -8.05 33.47 33.08
CA ASP A 178 -8.40 34.57 33.98
C ASP A 178 -9.77 34.31 34.65
N GLN A 179 -9.94 34.80 35.87
CA GLN A 179 -11.14 34.57 36.67
C GLN A 179 -12.42 35.04 35.96
N ASP A 180 -12.38 36.20 35.29
CA ASP A 180 -13.50 36.74 34.51
C ASP A 180 -13.92 35.79 33.37
N ALA A 181 -12.93 35.15 32.72
CA ALA A 181 -13.18 34.17 31.67
C ALA A 181 -13.81 32.90 32.24
N GLU A 182 -13.33 32.40 33.37
CA GLU A 182 -13.93 31.23 34.04
C GLU A 182 -15.37 31.49 34.47
N GLU A 183 -15.67 32.67 35.01
CA GLU A 183 -17.01 33.05 35.42
C GLU A 183 -17.99 33.07 34.24
N GLU A 184 -17.59 33.63 33.10
CA GLU A 184 -18.41 33.59 31.88
C GLU A 184 -18.55 32.18 31.30
N LEU A 185 -17.52 31.34 31.39
CA LEU A 185 -17.63 29.92 31.02
C LEU A 185 -18.60 29.16 31.94
N ARG A 186 -18.68 29.50 33.24
CA ARG A 186 -19.69 28.94 34.15
C ARG A 186 -21.09 29.45 33.84
N LYS A 187 -21.26 30.72 33.47
CA LYS A 187 -22.55 31.26 32.97
C LYS A 187 -22.98 30.59 31.67
N LEU A 188 -22.01 30.24 30.82
CA LEU A 188 -22.26 29.41 29.66
C LEU A 188 -22.64 27.99 30.11
N ALA A 189 -21.96 27.35 31.05
CA ALA A 189 -22.40 26.04 31.54
C ALA A 189 -23.85 26.05 32.10
N SER A 190 -24.28 27.13 32.76
CA SER A 190 -25.63 27.28 33.32
C SER A 190 -26.71 27.79 32.35
N HIS A 191 -26.42 27.88 31.04
CA HIS A 191 -27.34 28.37 30.00
C HIS A 191 -27.77 29.86 30.15
N ALA A 192 -27.07 30.66 30.98
CA ALA A 192 -27.36 32.09 31.13
C ALA A 192 -26.87 32.94 29.95
N VAL A 193 -25.79 32.49 29.29
CA VAL A 193 -25.29 33.07 28.03
C VAL A 193 -25.20 31.99 26.97
N ASN A 194 -25.20 32.36 25.69
CA ASN A 194 -25.03 31.40 24.59
C ASN A 194 -23.73 31.58 23.80
N TYR A 195 -22.96 32.64 24.08
CA TYR A 195 -21.71 32.93 23.37
C TYR A 195 -20.66 33.55 24.28
N VAL A 196 -19.45 32.96 24.28
CA VAL A 196 -18.27 33.46 25.00
C VAL A 196 -17.08 33.48 24.06
N GLN A 197 -16.37 34.60 23.98
CA GLN A 197 -15.17 34.79 23.18
C GLN A 197 -13.97 35.08 24.08
N LEU A 198 -12.88 34.38 23.82
CA LEU A 198 -11.65 34.42 24.59
C LEU A 198 -10.47 34.76 23.68
N SER A 199 -9.48 35.44 24.25
CA SER A 199 -8.22 35.79 23.60
C SER A 199 -7.05 35.20 24.41
N VAL A 200 -6.03 34.73 23.70
CA VAL A 200 -4.75 34.33 24.28
C VAL A 200 -3.86 35.56 24.32
N ASP A 201 -3.54 36.03 25.52
CA ASP A 201 -2.60 37.14 25.73
C ASP A 201 -1.17 36.62 25.60
N THR A 202 -0.48 37.08 24.56
CA THR A 202 0.89 36.63 24.26
C THR A 202 1.98 37.33 25.09
N LEU A 203 1.62 38.36 25.86
CA LEU A 203 2.52 39.09 26.74
C LEU A 203 2.45 38.54 28.17
N ASN A 204 1.22 38.35 28.68
CA ASN A 204 1.00 37.86 30.04
C ASN A 204 0.85 36.33 30.12
N GLU A 205 0.87 35.64 28.98
CA GLU A 205 0.76 34.18 28.89
C GLU A 205 -0.50 33.64 29.60
N ALA A 206 -1.63 34.32 29.40
CA ALA A 206 -2.91 34.01 30.04
C ALA A 206 -4.05 34.02 29.02
N ILE A 207 -5.14 33.30 29.31
CA ILE A 207 -6.35 33.27 28.50
C ILE A 207 -7.38 34.22 29.11
N LYS A 208 -7.73 35.26 28.37
CA LYS A 208 -8.55 36.37 28.83
C LYS A 208 -9.93 36.37 28.19
N LEU A 209 -10.89 36.95 28.88
CA LEU A 209 -12.23 37.22 28.35
C LEU A 209 -12.17 38.43 27.41
N GLU A 210 -12.66 38.26 26.18
CA GLU A 210 -12.80 39.37 25.24
C GLU A 210 -14.24 39.88 25.20
N ARG A 211 -15.20 38.95 25.13
CA ARG A 211 -16.62 39.29 24.97
C ARG A 211 -17.51 38.13 25.41
N SER A 212 -18.64 38.45 26.04
CA SER A 212 -19.72 37.52 26.31
C SER A 212 -21.05 38.14 25.85
N LYS A 213 -21.99 37.31 25.39
CA LYS A 213 -23.33 37.76 24.96
C LYS A 213 -24.40 36.75 25.39
N ALA A 214 -25.52 37.26 25.88
CA ALA A 214 -26.63 36.45 26.36
C ALA A 214 -27.31 35.65 25.24
N SER A 215 -27.59 36.29 24.10
CA SER A 215 -28.24 35.67 22.94
C SER A 215 -27.64 36.17 21.63
N VAL A 216 -26.94 35.29 20.93
CA VAL A 216 -26.37 35.48 19.59
C VAL A 216 -27.02 34.49 18.63
N THR A 217 -27.55 34.99 17.51
CA THR A 217 -28.08 34.12 16.44
C THR A 217 -26.97 33.66 15.50
N PRO A 218 -27.14 32.55 14.76
CA PRO A 218 -26.13 32.05 13.82
C PRO A 218 -25.68 33.12 12.80
N GLU A 219 -26.59 33.96 12.31
CA GLU A 219 -26.28 35.02 11.34
C GLU A 219 -25.41 36.13 11.94
N GLN A 220 -25.54 36.35 13.25
CA GLN A 220 -24.74 37.33 13.98
C GLN A 220 -23.33 36.82 14.29
N LEU A 221 -23.12 35.51 14.31
CA LEU A 221 -21.84 34.89 14.67
C LEU A 221 -20.68 35.42 13.81
N ASN A 222 -20.89 35.53 12.49
CA ASN A 222 -19.92 36.08 11.53
C ASN A 222 -19.57 37.55 11.75
N LYS A 223 -20.40 38.30 12.47
CA LYS A 223 -20.15 39.71 12.85
C LYS A 223 -19.40 39.82 14.18
N VAL A 224 -19.53 38.81 15.04
CA VAL A 224 -18.93 38.82 16.39
C VAL A 224 -17.53 38.22 16.38
N ILE A 225 -17.26 37.26 15.50
CA ILE A 225 -15.92 36.68 15.31
C ILE A 225 -15.03 37.65 14.52
N PRO A 226 -13.90 38.12 15.09
CA PRO A 226 -12.95 38.98 14.39
C PRO A 226 -12.33 38.27 13.17
N ARG A 227 -12.04 39.04 12.12
CA ARG A 227 -11.42 38.53 10.89
C ARG A 227 -9.93 38.86 10.78
N ASP A 228 -9.41 39.62 11.73
CA ASP A 228 -8.04 40.13 11.78
C ASP A 228 -7.19 39.46 12.88
N LYS A 229 -7.83 39.00 13.97
CA LYS A 229 -7.16 38.38 15.11
C LYS A 229 -7.67 36.98 15.42
N PRO A 230 -6.82 36.08 15.97
CA PRO A 230 -7.26 34.75 16.36
C PRO A 230 -8.09 34.82 17.64
N ARG A 231 -9.09 33.95 17.77
CA ARG A 231 -9.95 33.87 18.96
C ARG A 231 -10.40 32.44 19.20
N TYR A 232 -10.64 32.13 20.47
CA TYR A 232 -11.48 30.99 20.83
C TYR A 232 -12.89 31.48 21.08
N ASN A 233 -13.86 30.70 20.63
CA ASN A 233 -15.26 31.04 20.82
C ASN A 233 -15.99 29.78 21.28
N PHE A 234 -16.76 29.88 22.35
CA PHE A 234 -17.78 28.91 22.66
C PHE A 234 -19.13 29.46 22.22
N TYR A 235 -19.88 28.64 21.52
CA TYR A 235 -21.21 28.98 21.05
C TYR A 235 -22.16 27.82 21.29
N ARG A 236 -23.28 28.08 21.97
CA ARG A 236 -24.35 27.11 22.12
C ARG A 236 -25.41 27.35 21.06
N PHE A 237 -25.59 26.33 20.22
CA PHE A 237 -26.50 26.33 19.09
C PHE A 237 -27.75 25.51 19.42
N SER A 238 -28.80 26.22 19.82
CA SER A 238 -30.15 25.66 20.00
C SER A 238 -30.83 25.51 18.65
N HIS A 239 -31.18 24.29 18.26
CA HIS A 239 -31.75 23.99 16.95
C HIS A 239 -32.70 22.79 16.99
N LYS A 240 -33.60 22.73 16.00
CA LYS A 240 -34.51 21.59 15.82
C LYS A 240 -33.97 20.66 14.75
N TYR A 241 -33.94 19.36 15.06
CA TYR A 241 -33.60 18.31 14.11
C TYR A 241 -34.57 17.14 14.29
N ASN A 242 -35.19 16.67 13.20
CA ASN A 242 -36.21 15.60 13.23
C ASN A 242 -37.36 15.82 14.25
N ASN A 243 -37.83 17.07 14.40
CA ASN A 243 -38.86 17.49 15.37
C ASN A 243 -38.49 17.36 16.85
N GLU A 244 -37.21 17.18 17.17
CA GLU A 244 -36.68 17.25 18.54
C GLU A 244 -35.80 18.49 18.70
N ASP A 245 -35.82 19.06 19.90
CA ASP A 245 -34.99 20.21 20.28
C ASP A 245 -33.62 19.73 20.77
N TYR A 246 -32.56 20.27 20.18
CA TYR A 246 -31.17 19.98 20.52
C TYR A 246 -30.43 21.26 20.91
N ASP A 247 -29.60 21.17 21.93
CA ASP A 247 -28.65 22.21 22.32
C ASP A 247 -27.23 21.66 22.16
N SER A 248 -26.53 22.07 21.09
CA SER A 248 -25.16 21.63 20.84
C SER A 248 -24.15 22.72 21.17
N LEU A 249 -23.11 22.37 21.92
CA LEU A 249 -22.02 23.27 22.28
C LEU A 249 -20.87 23.14 21.28
N PHE A 250 -20.62 24.23 20.56
CA PHE A 250 -19.51 24.36 19.63
C PHE A 250 -18.35 25.09 20.26
N PHE A 251 -17.15 24.53 20.13
CA PHE A 251 -15.91 25.25 20.30
C PHE A 251 -15.36 25.62 18.92
N ILE A 252 -15.23 26.90 18.66
CA ILE A 252 -14.79 27.46 17.39
C ILE A 252 -13.44 28.14 17.61
N TYR A 253 -12.40 27.55 17.03
CA TYR A 253 -11.08 28.17 16.92
C TYR A 253 -11.01 28.95 15.60
N SER A 254 -11.14 30.28 15.69
CA SER A 254 -11.03 31.15 14.53
C SER A 254 -9.58 31.64 14.39
N LEU A 255 -8.93 31.28 13.28
CA LEU A 255 -7.55 31.65 12.98
C LEU A 255 -7.48 32.36 11.62
N PRO A 256 -7.47 33.71 11.59
CA PRO A 256 -7.34 34.44 10.34
C PRO A 256 -6.04 34.13 9.58
N SER A 257 -6.17 33.95 8.27
CA SER A 257 -5.07 33.74 7.34
C SER A 257 -4.05 34.90 7.39
N SER A 258 -4.53 36.14 7.44
CA SER A 258 -3.75 37.37 7.48
C SER A 258 -3.99 38.15 8.77
N GLY A 259 -3.00 38.93 9.21
CA GLY A 259 -3.14 39.82 10.39
C GLY A 259 -2.66 39.22 11.72
N CYS A 260 -2.29 37.92 11.74
CA CYS A 260 -1.76 37.24 12.91
C CYS A 260 -0.28 36.88 12.73
N THR A 261 0.53 37.12 13.76
CA THR A 261 1.95 36.72 13.80
C THR A 261 2.11 35.21 13.94
N ILE A 262 3.27 34.66 13.55
CA ILE A 262 3.57 33.23 13.74
C ILE A 262 3.51 32.85 15.22
N LYS A 263 3.98 33.73 16.12
CA LYS A 263 3.91 33.54 17.57
C LYS A 263 2.47 33.35 18.04
N GLU A 264 1.55 34.22 17.63
CA GLU A 264 0.13 34.09 17.98
C GLU A 264 -0.46 32.79 17.43
N LYS A 265 -0.24 32.47 16.15
CA LYS A 265 -0.76 31.24 15.54
C LYS A 265 -0.29 29.99 16.30
N MET A 266 0.99 29.94 16.68
CA MET A 266 1.55 28.82 17.43
C MET A 266 1.00 28.74 18.85
N LEU A 267 0.83 29.87 19.56
CA LEU A 267 0.28 29.89 20.91
C LEU A 267 -1.18 29.46 20.94
N TYR A 268 -2.04 29.98 20.05
CA TYR A 268 -3.42 29.51 19.97
C TYR A 268 -3.51 28.03 19.59
N SER A 269 -2.70 27.53 18.66
CA SER A 269 -2.74 26.09 18.34
C SER A 269 -2.24 25.21 19.50
N SER A 270 -1.22 25.65 20.23
CA SER A 270 -0.61 24.88 21.32
C SER A 270 -1.39 24.91 22.63
N CYS A 271 -2.09 26.01 22.91
CA CYS A 271 -2.88 26.18 24.13
C CYS A 271 -4.28 25.55 24.03
N LYS A 272 -4.77 25.21 22.82
CA LYS A 272 -6.13 24.72 22.58
C LYS A 272 -6.51 23.52 23.45
N GLN A 273 -5.69 22.47 23.44
CA GLN A 273 -6.01 21.23 24.15
C GLN A 273 -5.93 21.38 25.68
N PRO A 274 -4.85 21.96 26.26
CA PRO A 274 -4.81 22.25 27.69
C PRO A 274 -5.94 23.18 28.16
N PHE A 275 -6.28 24.19 27.35
CA PHE A 275 -7.39 25.09 27.65
C PHE A 275 -8.73 24.37 27.70
N LEU A 276 -9.03 23.50 26.73
CA LEU A 276 -10.28 22.71 26.75
C LEU A 276 -10.34 21.78 27.97
N GLN A 277 -9.20 21.25 28.41
CA GLN A 277 -9.14 20.47 29.65
C GLN A 277 -9.38 21.35 30.88
N ALA A 278 -8.82 22.56 30.92
CA ALA A 278 -9.07 23.52 32.00
C ALA A 278 -10.55 23.95 32.05
N ALA A 279 -11.17 24.23 30.90
CA ALA A 279 -12.59 24.58 30.81
C ALA A 279 -13.50 23.42 31.29
N LEU A 280 -13.14 22.17 30.98
CA LEU A 280 -13.81 21.00 31.51
C LEU A 280 -13.67 20.91 33.03
N SER A 281 -12.45 21.08 33.57
CA SER A 281 -12.22 20.99 35.02
C SER A 281 -12.86 22.12 35.82
N ALA A 282 -12.86 23.36 35.30
CA ALA A 282 -13.32 24.54 36.03
C ALA A 282 -14.84 24.80 35.91
N ALA A 283 -15.45 24.44 34.78
CA ALA A 283 -16.85 24.77 34.48
C ALA A 283 -17.67 23.55 34.01
N ASN A 284 -17.10 22.34 34.01
CA ASN A 284 -17.72 21.13 33.45
C ASN A 284 -18.17 21.31 31.99
N LEU A 285 -17.41 22.09 31.23
CA LEU A 285 -17.77 22.50 29.88
C LEU A 285 -17.03 21.64 28.84
N SER A 286 -17.70 20.62 28.30
CA SER A 286 -17.21 19.79 27.19
C SER A 286 -17.89 20.17 25.87
N PRO A 287 -17.17 20.71 24.87
CA PRO A 287 -17.76 20.97 23.56
C PRO A 287 -18.12 19.66 22.84
N ASP A 288 -19.34 19.59 22.29
CA ASP A 288 -19.80 18.47 21.47
C ASP A 288 -19.06 18.43 20.13
N LYS A 289 -18.79 19.61 19.57
CA LYS A 289 -18.12 19.78 18.28
C LYS A 289 -17.03 20.83 18.40
N LYS A 290 -15.88 20.53 17.78
CA LYS A 290 -14.74 21.44 17.68
C LYS A 290 -14.54 21.79 16.22
N ILE A 291 -14.66 23.07 15.88
CA ILE A 291 -14.53 23.59 14.53
C ILE A 291 -13.32 24.53 14.49
N GLU A 292 -12.53 24.45 13.43
CA GLU A 292 -11.47 25.41 13.13
C GLU A 292 -11.88 26.13 11.87
N ILE A 293 -11.86 27.47 11.89
CA ILE A 293 -12.29 28.31 10.76
C ILE A 293 -11.23 29.36 10.42
N ASP A 294 -11.18 29.71 9.14
CA ASP A 294 -10.42 30.85 8.63
C ASP A 294 -11.34 32.09 8.44
N SER A 295 -10.76 33.28 8.28
CA SER A 295 -11.46 34.56 8.09
C SER A 295 -12.31 34.66 6.82
N LYS A 296 -12.11 33.75 5.86
CA LYS A 296 -12.89 33.66 4.61
C LYS A 296 -14.15 32.81 4.76
N GLU A 297 -14.19 31.93 5.74
CA GLU A 297 -15.30 31.01 5.94
C GLU A 297 -16.43 31.71 6.70
N LEU A 298 -17.66 31.37 6.36
CA LEU A 298 -18.85 31.90 6.99
C LEU A 298 -19.58 30.78 7.70
N LEU A 299 -19.89 30.98 8.98
CA LEU A 299 -20.72 30.07 9.74
C LEU A 299 -22.18 30.43 9.50
N SER A 300 -22.88 29.63 8.68
CA SER A 300 -24.34 29.71 8.53
C SER A 300 -25.02 28.72 9.48
N SER A 301 -26.33 28.90 9.69
CA SER A 301 -27.13 27.92 10.44
C SER A 301 -27.05 26.52 9.83
N ASP A 302 -27.06 26.42 8.49
CA ASP A 302 -26.99 25.14 7.78
C ASP A 302 -25.66 24.42 8.03
N ILE A 303 -24.55 25.16 8.01
CA ILE A 303 -23.21 24.60 8.27
C ILE A 303 -23.11 24.08 9.71
N LEU A 304 -23.61 24.84 10.69
CA LEU A 304 -23.63 24.39 12.09
C LEU A 304 -24.52 23.15 12.26
N LEU A 305 -25.65 23.07 11.55
CA LEU A 305 -26.52 21.91 11.54
C LEU A 305 -25.81 20.68 10.96
N ASP A 306 -25.09 20.83 9.85
CA ASP A 306 -24.31 19.76 9.23
C ASP A 306 -23.19 19.25 10.15
N TYR A 307 -22.53 20.13 10.91
CA TYR A 307 -21.52 19.72 11.90
C TYR A 307 -22.14 19.00 13.10
N ALA A 308 -23.31 19.47 13.57
CA ALA A 308 -24.05 18.80 14.65
C ALA A 308 -24.48 17.40 14.21
N HIS A 309 -25.10 17.30 13.03
CA HIS A 309 -25.72 16.11 12.46
C HIS A 309 -25.14 15.77 11.08
N PRO A 310 -23.94 15.16 11.03
CA PRO A 310 -23.29 14.85 9.77
C PRO A 310 -24.14 13.89 8.94
N ALA A 311 -24.31 14.20 7.66
CA ALA A 311 -25.04 13.36 6.73
C ALA A 311 -24.41 11.94 6.68
N PRO A 312 -25.24 10.88 6.66
CA PRO A 312 -24.73 9.53 6.53
C PRO A 312 -23.91 9.40 5.24
N GLN A 313 -22.76 8.71 5.31
CA GLN A 313 -21.90 8.50 4.15
C GLN A 313 -22.70 7.82 3.04
N ILE A 314 -23.01 8.58 1.99
CA ILE A 314 -23.66 8.07 0.80
C ILE A 314 -22.60 7.21 0.10
N ARG A 315 -22.84 5.89 0.04
CA ARG A 315 -21.99 5.00 -0.75
C ARG A 315 -21.97 5.52 -2.18
N GLU A 316 -20.78 5.81 -2.70
CA GLU A 316 -20.62 6.23 -4.08
C GLU A 316 -21.31 5.22 -5.00
N LYS A 317 -22.18 5.73 -5.88
CA LYS A 317 -22.88 4.89 -6.84
C LYS A 317 -21.84 4.34 -7.82
N SER A 318 -21.52 3.06 -7.70
CA SER A 318 -20.63 2.39 -8.64
C SER A 318 -21.24 2.41 -10.05
N PHE A 319 -20.43 2.74 -11.06
CA PHE A 319 -20.85 2.67 -12.46
C PHE A 319 -21.21 1.23 -12.84
N ALA A 320 -22.25 1.09 -13.66
CA ALA A 320 -22.63 -0.21 -14.20
C ALA A 320 -21.49 -0.76 -15.07
N LYS A 321 -21.15 -2.04 -14.88
CA LYS A 321 -20.22 -2.74 -15.78
C LYS A 321 -20.82 -2.82 -17.19
N PRO A 322 -19.99 -2.83 -18.25
CA PRO A 322 -20.47 -3.01 -19.62
C PRO A 322 -21.39 -4.23 -19.78
N PRO A 323 -22.35 -4.18 -20.71
CA PRO A 323 -23.24 -5.31 -20.97
C PRO A 323 -22.43 -6.55 -21.36
N ARG A 324 -22.87 -7.72 -20.88
CA ARG A 324 -22.23 -9.00 -21.20
C ARG A 324 -22.46 -9.36 -22.68
N PRO A 325 -21.55 -10.10 -23.32
CA PRO A 325 -21.78 -10.67 -24.66
C PRO A 325 -23.12 -11.42 -24.73
N SER A 326 -23.90 -11.21 -25.81
CA SER A 326 -25.33 -11.58 -25.89
C SER A 326 -25.64 -13.08 -25.90
N GLN A 327 -24.66 -13.94 -26.20
CA GLN A 327 -24.86 -15.38 -26.38
C GLN A 327 -24.13 -16.24 -25.34
N ARG A 328 -24.30 -15.95 -24.04
CA ARG A 328 -23.68 -16.76 -22.98
C ARG A 328 -24.71 -17.31 -22.00
N GLY A 329 -24.61 -18.61 -21.71
CA GLY A 329 -25.41 -19.29 -20.68
C GLY A 329 -25.14 -18.76 -19.27
N THR A 330 -25.88 -19.30 -18.28
CA THR A 330 -25.77 -18.91 -16.87
C THR A 330 -24.34 -19.00 -16.35
N ARG A 331 -23.93 -18.04 -15.51
CA ARG A 331 -22.58 -18.01 -14.92
C ARG A 331 -22.39 -19.26 -14.07
N ARG A 332 -21.45 -20.12 -14.47
CA ARG A 332 -21.03 -21.29 -13.70
C ARG A 332 -19.86 -20.91 -12.82
N VAL A 333 -19.84 -21.41 -11.59
CA VAL A 333 -18.66 -21.33 -10.71
C VAL A 333 -17.64 -22.32 -11.23
N THR A 334 -16.50 -21.84 -11.71
CA THR A 334 -15.35 -22.69 -12.01
C THR A 334 -14.68 -23.03 -10.68
N LYS A 335 -15.01 -24.17 -10.09
CA LYS A 335 -14.19 -24.72 -8.99
C LYS A 335 -12.83 -25.08 -9.59
N ALA A 336 -11.75 -24.59 -8.98
CA ALA A 336 -10.43 -25.10 -9.28
C ALA A 336 -10.42 -26.59 -8.92
N VAL A 337 -10.14 -27.45 -9.89
CA VAL A 337 -9.79 -28.84 -9.60
C VAL A 337 -8.41 -28.76 -8.96
N GLY A 338 -8.32 -29.16 -7.69
CA GLY A 338 -7.08 -29.14 -6.92
C GLY A 338 -6.04 -30.09 -7.49
#